data_AF-A0A7V3P3P8-F1
#
_entry.id   AF-A0A7V3P3P8-F1
#
_cell.length_a   1.000
_cell.length_b   1.000
_cell.length_c   1.000
_cell.angle_alpha   90.00
_cell.angle_beta   90.00
_cell.angle_gamma   90.00
#
_symmetry.space_group_name_H-M   'P 1'
#
loop_
_entity.id
_entity.type
_entity.pdbx_description
1 polymer ?
#
loop_
_entity_poly.entity_id
_entity_poly.type
_entity_poly.pdbx_seq_one_letter_code
_entity_poly.pdbx_strand_id
1 'polypeptide(L)'
;GKRIILIEADMRKPSLHRFFGVSNEVGLSTLLQGKCKLTDALRQTDIENLVVIPAGPQPMNPSELLGSDRMRELVEMLEEHCDLVLFDTPSTIVFSDGPMLASWIDAVIMVVSANQAPRGTETHTRDLLRKAKANILGVVVNRMQPEAVDSCYYYSHYYAQALPSEMPAAALGVGAESEPEADKPTGSEPKPKAIPAPETETTPESAEENPFPE
;
A
#
# COMPACT_ATOMS: atom_id res chain seq x y z
N GLY A 1 -17.08 7.40 -4.88
CA GLY A 1 -16.18 6.66 -3.96
C GLY A 1 -15.28 7.64 -3.24
N LYS A 2 -14.20 7.20 -2.58
CA LYS A 2 -13.11 8.11 -2.22
C LYS A 2 -12.30 8.48 -3.46
N ARG A 3 -11.93 9.74 -3.61
CA ARG A 3 -11.01 10.28 -4.62
C ARG A 3 -9.57 9.94 -4.24
N ILE A 4 -8.89 9.16 -5.06
CA ILE A 4 -7.54 8.64 -4.76
C ILE A 4 -6.54 9.12 -5.81
N ILE A 5 -5.41 9.65 -5.35
CA ILE A 5 -4.24 9.93 -6.18
C ILE A 5 -3.14 8.95 -5.80
N LEU A 6 -2.75 8.09 -6.73
CA LEU A 6 -1.62 7.18 -6.56
C LEU A 6 -0.37 7.75 -7.24
N ILE A 7 0.68 7.96 -6.46
CA ILE A 7 1.93 8.58 -6.90
C ILE A 7 3.05 7.56 -6.87
N GLU A 8 3.72 7.40 -8.00
CA GLU A 8 4.92 6.57 -8.09
C GLU A 8 6.16 7.35 -7.64
N ALA A 9 6.57 7.17 -6.39
CA ALA A 9 7.79 7.72 -5.84
C ALA A 9 9.03 6.81 -6.04
N ASP A 10 8.87 5.59 -6.58
CA ASP A 10 9.99 4.79 -7.12
C ASP A 10 10.40 5.26 -8.52
N MET A 11 11.24 6.30 -8.56
CA MET A 11 11.85 6.79 -9.80
C MET A 11 13.03 5.94 -10.29
N ARG A 12 13.41 4.90 -9.55
CA ARG A 12 14.57 4.04 -9.86
C ARG A 12 14.15 2.83 -10.67
N LYS A 13 12.99 2.26 -10.37
CA LYS A 13 12.42 1.10 -11.07
C LYS A 13 10.90 1.25 -11.27
N PRO A 14 10.43 2.29 -11.96
CA PRO A 14 9.00 2.53 -12.11
C PRO A 14 8.28 1.41 -12.86
N SER A 15 7.10 1.05 -12.38
CA SER A 15 6.21 0.01 -12.87
C SER A 15 4.73 0.43 -13.01
N LEU A 16 4.24 1.46 -12.30
CA LEU A 16 2.83 1.84 -12.31
C LEU A 16 2.34 2.27 -13.69
N HIS A 17 3.14 3.02 -14.45
CA HIS A 17 2.78 3.41 -15.81
C HIS A 17 2.51 2.19 -16.73
N ARG A 18 3.25 1.08 -16.54
CA ARG A 18 3.00 -0.17 -17.27
C ARG A 18 1.77 -0.91 -16.76
N PHE A 19 1.53 -0.88 -15.44
CA PHE A 19 0.36 -1.51 -14.83
C PHE A 19 -0.94 -0.84 -15.30
N PHE A 20 -0.97 0.48 -15.38
CA PHE A 20 -2.14 1.25 -15.80
C PHE A 20 -2.19 1.56 -17.31
N GLY A 21 -1.16 1.22 -18.09
CA GLY A 21 -1.11 1.50 -19.52
C GLY A 21 -1.03 3.00 -19.89
N VAL A 22 -0.38 3.81 -19.05
CA VAL A 22 -0.28 5.28 -19.20
C VAL A 22 1.15 5.72 -19.57
N SER A 23 1.29 6.93 -20.14
CA SER A 23 2.61 7.50 -20.47
C SER A 23 3.40 7.88 -19.22
N ASN A 24 4.72 7.60 -19.24
CA ASN A 24 5.69 7.96 -18.20
C ASN A 24 6.68 9.07 -18.64
N GLU A 25 6.39 9.80 -19.73
CA GLU A 25 7.26 10.88 -20.21
C GLU A 25 7.23 12.11 -19.30
N VAL A 26 6.09 12.33 -18.64
CA VAL A 26 5.84 13.40 -17.67
C VAL A 26 5.21 12.74 -16.44
N GLY A 27 5.75 13.04 -15.26
CA GLY A 27 5.37 12.45 -13.99
C GLY A 27 5.97 13.19 -12.79
N LEU A 28 6.13 12.49 -11.66
CA LEU A 28 6.61 13.06 -10.41
C LEU A 28 7.98 13.75 -10.57
N SER A 29 8.92 13.13 -11.28
CA SER A 29 10.27 13.67 -11.45
C SER A 29 10.30 14.98 -12.23
N THR A 30 9.50 15.12 -13.30
CA THR A 30 9.39 16.36 -14.08
C THR A 30 8.67 17.44 -13.30
N LEU A 31 7.66 17.06 -12.51
CA LEU A 31 6.91 17.96 -11.66
C LEU A 31 7.81 18.58 -10.59
N LEU A 32 8.56 17.76 -9.86
CA LEU A 32 9.50 18.23 -8.82
C LEU A 32 10.69 19.02 -9.40
N GLN A 33 11.02 18.82 -10.68
CA GLN A 33 12.01 19.64 -11.40
C GLN A 33 11.41 20.96 -11.95
N GLY A 34 10.10 21.20 -11.78
CA GLY A 34 9.43 22.38 -12.32
C GLY A 34 9.32 22.41 -13.84
N LYS A 35 9.37 21.24 -14.49
CA LYS A 35 9.31 21.11 -15.96
C LYS A 35 7.88 21.00 -16.50
N CYS A 36 6.90 20.78 -15.64
CA CYS A 36 5.48 20.67 -15.99
C CYS A 36 4.60 21.13 -14.81
N LYS A 37 3.30 21.31 -15.06
CA LYS A 37 2.30 21.54 -14.01
C LYS A 37 1.76 20.22 -13.47
N LEU A 38 1.05 20.25 -12.34
CA LEU A 38 0.39 19.08 -11.77
C LEU A 38 -0.58 18.44 -12.78
N THR A 39 -1.41 19.26 -13.43
CA THR A 39 -2.40 18.81 -14.43
C THR A 39 -1.76 18.04 -15.59
N ASP A 40 -0.52 18.38 -15.95
CA ASP A 40 0.22 17.71 -17.03
C ASP A 40 0.74 16.32 -16.61
N ALA A 41 0.91 16.09 -15.31
CA ALA A 41 1.44 14.85 -14.74
C ALA A 41 0.34 13.84 -14.35
N LEU A 42 -0.90 14.31 -14.15
CA LEU A 42 -2.04 13.45 -13.83
C LEU A 42 -2.40 12.54 -15.01
N ARG A 43 -2.63 11.26 -14.72
CA ARG A 43 -3.09 10.25 -15.67
C ARG A 43 -4.37 9.63 -15.15
N GLN A 44 -5.41 9.69 -15.96
CA GLN A 44 -6.65 8.96 -15.71
C GLN A 44 -6.38 7.45 -15.81
N THR A 45 -7.08 6.67 -15.00
CA THR A 45 -7.07 5.21 -15.06
C THR A 45 -8.47 4.71 -15.45
N ASP A 46 -8.59 3.43 -15.81
CA ASP A 46 -9.89 2.81 -16.05
C ASP A 46 -10.67 2.53 -14.76
N ILE A 47 -10.10 2.87 -13.60
CA ILE A 47 -10.71 2.69 -12.28
C ILE A 47 -11.32 4.03 -11.85
N GLU A 48 -12.62 4.00 -11.58
CA GLU A 48 -13.37 5.17 -11.11
C GLU A 48 -12.75 5.74 -9.82
N ASN A 49 -12.62 7.06 -9.76
CA ASN A 49 -12.03 7.80 -8.63
C ASN A 49 -10.54 7.48 -8.35
N LEU A 50 -9.81 6.90 -9.30
CA LEU A 50 -8.36 6.69 -9.20
C LEU A 50 -7.63 7.39 -10.34
N VAL A 51 -6.73 8.30 -9.97
CA VAL A 51 -5.76 8.91 -10.88
C VAL A 51 -4.34 8.57 -10.45
N VAL A 52 -3.43 8.51 -11.41
CA VAL A 52 -2.02 8.18 -11.19
C VAL A 52 -1.12 9.32 -11.60
N ILE A 53 -0.10 9.59 -10.77
CA ILE A 53 1.09 10.34 -11.17
C ILE A 53 2.21 9.33 -11.33
N PRO A 54 2.61 8.98 -12.57
CA PRO A 54 3.71 8.04 -12.79
C PRO A 54 5.04 8.70 -12.41
N ALA A 55 6.13 7.92 -12.30
CA ALA A 55 7.38 8.46 -11.77
C ALA A 55 8.00 9.57 -12.63
N GLY A 56 7.75 9.54 -13.94
CA GLY A 56 8.45 10.34 -14.94
C GLY A 56 9.82 9.73 -15.31
N PRO A 57 10.61 10.44 -16.14
CA PRO A 57 11.98 10.07 -16.48
C PRO A 57 12.86 10.00 -15.23
N GLN A 58 13.75 9.01 -15.15
CA GLN A 58 14.62 8.82 -13.99
C GLN A 58 15.58 10.03 -13.83
N PRO A 59 15.55 10.73 -12.68
CA PRO A 59 16.46 11.85 -12.41
C PRO A 59 17.84 11.36 -11.95
N MET A 60 18.83 12.27 -11.95
CA MET A 60 20.17 12.00 -11.43
C MET A 60 20.14 11.61 -9.95
N ASN A 61 19.39 12.37 -9.12
CA ASN A 61 19.30 12.18 -7.67
C ASN A 61 17.83 12.08 -7.21
N PRO A 62 17.21 10.88 -7.23
CA PRO A 62 15.81 10.69 -6.82
C PRO A 62 15.52 11.12 -5.37
N SER A 63 16.38 10.71 -4.42
CA SER A 63 16.16 10.98 -3.00
C SER A 63 16.15 12.48 -2.70
N GLU A 64 17.04 13.25 -3.33
CA GLU A 64 17.11 14.71 -3.16
C GLU A 64 15.82 15.40 -3.63
N LEU A 65 15.23 14.95 -4.75
CA LEU A 65 13.94 15.46 -5.22
C LEU A 65 12.82 15.16 -4.23
N LEU A 66 12.75 13.94 -3.70
CA LEU A 66 11.73 13.55 -2.71
C LEU A 66 11.87 14.30 -1.38
N GLY A 67 13.07 14.77 -1.04
CA GLY A 67 13.32 15.60 0.15
C GLY A 67 13.19 17.10 -0.06
N SER A 68 12.85 17.54 -1.27
CA SER A 68 12.83 18.96 -1.61
C SER A 68 11.59 19.67 -1.07
N ASP A 69 11.68 21.00 -0.90
CA ASP A 69 10.52 21.84 -0.54
C ASP A 69 9.38 21.71 -1.56
N ARG A 70 9.69 21.46 -2.83
CA ARG A 70 8.69 21.20 -3.87
C ARG A 70 7.87 19.93 -3.63
N MET A 71 8.45 18.92 -2.98
CA MET A 71 7.69 17.72 -2.61
C MET A 71 6.70 18.05 -1.49
N ARG A 72 7.10 18.87 -0.50
CA ARG A 72 6.20 19.36 0.53
C ARG A 72 5.04 20.17 -0.08
N GLU A 73 5.35 21.14 -0.94
CA GLU A 73 4.35 21.96 -1.64
C GLU A 73 3.39 21.10 -2.48
N LEU A 74 3.89 20.03 -3.11
CA LEU A 74 3.06 19.09 -3.85
C LEU A 74 2.11 18.34 -2.92
N VAL A 75 2.57 17.84 -1.77
CA VAL A 75 1.68 17.15 -0.82
C VAL A 75 0.59 18.08 -0.33
N GLU A 76 0.96 19.30 0.12
CA GLU A 76 0.01 20.32 0.59
C GLU A 76 -1.05 20.64 -0.48
N MET A 77 -0.64 20.78 -1.75
CA MET A 77 -1.58 20.99 -2.85
C MET A 77 -2.53 19.80 -3.04
N LEU A 78 -2.04 18.56 -2.94
CA LEU A 78 -2.86 17.38 -3.24
C LEU A 78 -3.91 17.09 -2.15
N GLU A 79 -3.65 17.50 -0.90
CA GLU A 79 -4.60 17.36 0.21
C GLU A 79 -5.93 18.07 -0.06
N GLU A 80 -5.92 19.19 -0.79
CA GLU A 80 -7.13 19.94 -1.14
C GLU A 80 -7.95 19.28 -2.26
N HIS A 81 -7.35 18.35 -3.01
CA HIS A 81 -7.88 17.87 -4.28
C HIS A 81 -8.33 16.40 -4.27
N CYS A 82 -8.03 15.65 -3.20
CA CYS A 82 -8.40 14.25 -3.09
C CYS A 82 -8.63 13.83 -1.63
N ASP A 83 -9.25 12.66 -1.43
CA ASP A 83 -9.53 12.16 -0.10
C ASP A 83 -8.39 11.26 0.44
N LEU A 84 -7.48 10.83 -0.44
CA LEU A 84 -6.34 9.98 -0.12
C LEU A 84 -5.24 10.08 -1.19
N VAL A 85 -4.02 10.37 -0.76
CA VAL A 85 -2.81 10.23 -1.58
C VAL A 85 -2.05 8.97 -1.16
N LEU A 86 -1.72 8.11 -2.11
CA LEU A 86 -0.90 6.93 -1.90
C LEU A 86 0.44 7.11 -2.58
N PHE A 87 1.54 6.90 -1.85
CA PHE A 87 2.88 6.94 -2.41
C PHE A 87 3.48 5.54 -2.50
N ASP A 88 3.80 5.10 -3.71
CA ASP A 88 4.56 3.88 -3.95
C ASP A 88 6.07 4.20 -3.90
N THR A 89 6.81 3.55 -3.00
CA THR A 89 8.22 3.89 -2.72
C THR A 89 9.12 2.68 -2.94
N PRO A 90 10.40 2.88 -3.30
CA PRO A 90 11.33 1.77 -3.40
C PRO A 90 11.61 1.18 -2.01
N SER A 91 12.17 -0.04 -1.96
CA SER A 91 12.49 -0.72 -0.70
C SER A 91 13.37 0.14 0.24
N THR A 92 12.83 0.46 1.42
CA THR A 92 13.51 1.22 2.49
C THR A 92 14.79 0.56 3.01
N ILE A 93 14.96 -0.75 2.83
CA ILE A 93 16.21 -1.45 3.20
C ILE A 93 17.41 -0.94 2.37
N VAL A 94 17.16 -0.56 1.11
CA VAL A 94 18.21 -0.23 0.14
C VAL A 94 18.30 1.29 -0.09
N PHE A 95 17.17 1.98 0.01
CA PHE A 95 17.06 3.39 -0.37
C PHE A 95 16.46 4.23 0.75
N SER A 96 16.92 5.48 0.87
CA SER A 96 16.44 6.44 1.86
C SER A 96 15.16 7.17 1.44
N ASP A 97 14.66 6.88 0.23
CA ASP A 97 13.53 7.55 -0.42
C ASP A 97 12.25 7.49 0.45
N GLY A 98 11.90 6.31 0.98
CA GLY A 98 10.74 6.12 1.87
C GLY A 98 10.83 6.92 3.18
N PRO A 99 11.92 6.78 3.98
CA PRO A 99 12.12 7.58 5.19
C PRO A 99 12.18 9.09 4.95
N MET A 100 12.71 9.55 3.80
CA MET A 100 12.70 10.97 3.44
C MET A 100 11.28 11.45 3.16
N LEU A 101 10.48 10.66 2.44
CA LEU A 101 9.09 11.00 2.17
C LEU A 101 8.23 10.98 3.44
N ALA A 102 8.58 10.13 4.41
CA ALA A 102 7.84 9.96 5.66
C ALA A 102 7.71 11.25 6.50
N SER A 103 8.57 12.26 6.27
CA SER A 103 8.43 13.57 6.94
C SER A 103 7.33 14.46 6.35
N TRP A 104 6.82 14.10 5.18
CA TRP A 104 5.83 14.88 4.44
C TRP A 104 4.45 14.22 4.38
N ILE A 105 4.28 13.02 4.95
CA ILE A 105 3.04 12.25 4.87
C ILE A 105 2.54 11.87 6.26
N ASP A 106 1.23 11.65 6.37
CA ASP A 106 0.58 11.35 7.65
C ASP A 106 0.98 10.00 8.24
N ALA A 107 1.23 9.02 7.37
CA ALA A 107 1.37 7.65 7.80
C ALA A 107 2.09 6.73 6.79
N VAL A 108 2.69 5.67 7.32
CA VAL A 108 3.41 4.65 6.55
C VAL A 108 2.82 3.27 6.85
N ILE A 109 2.60 2.50 5.79
CA ILE A 109 2.33 1.06 5.87
C ILE A 109 3.58 0.33 5.41
N MET A 110 4.13 -0.55 6.26
CA MET A 110 5.30 -1.34 5.89
C MET A 110 4.86 -2.65 5.23
N VAL A 111 5.37 -2.94 4.04
CA VAL A 111 5.09 -4.21 3.34
C VAL A 111 6.29 -5.14 3.47
N VAL A 112 6.09 -6.32 4.06
CA VAL A 112 7.14 -7.33 4.29
C VAL A 112 6.80 -8.60 3.52
N SER A 113 7.73 -9.10 2.72
CA SER A 113 7.57 -10.37 2.00
C SER A 113 7.90 -11.54 2.93
N ALA A 114 6.93 -12.43 3.20
CA ALA A 114 7.00 -13.49 4.20
C ALA A 114 8.22 -14.42 4.05
N ASN A 115 8.72 -14.62 2.83
CA ASN A 115 9.77 -15.59 2.52
C ASN A 115 10.98 -15.00 1.77
N GLN A 116 11.06 -13.68 1.62
CA GLN A 116 12.16 -13.04 0.89
C GLN A 116 12.92 -12.00 1.71
N ALA A 117 12.33 -11.49 2.79
CA ALA A 117 13.02 -10.55 3.66
C ALA A 117 14.04 -11.30 4.56
N PRO A 118 15.33 -10.96 4.53
CA PRO A 118 16.29 -11.48 5.50
C PRO A 118 15.82 -11.15 6.92
N ARG A 119 15.94 -12.11 7.84
CA ARG A 119 15.50 -11.92 9.23
C ARG A 119 16.15 -10.67 9.84
N GLY A 120 15.36 -9.83 10.50
CA GLY A 120 15.82 -8.61 11.15
C GLY A 120 15.76 -7.36 10.27
N THR A 121 15.52 -7.50 8.96
CA THR A 121 15.38 -6.34 8.06
C THR A 121 14.12 -5.54 8.33
N GLU A 122 13.04 -6.19 8.79
CA GLU A 122 11.82 -5.54 9.24
C GLU A 122 12.06 -4.67 10.48
N THR A 123 12.86 -5.17 11.43
CA THR A 123 13.24 -4.42 12.63
C THR A 123 14.12 -3.22 12.29
N HIS A 124 15.11 -3.41 11.42
CA HIS A 124 15.96 -2.32 10.94
C HIS A 124 15.17 -1.25 10.19
N THR A 125 14.26 -1.65 9.29
CA THR A 125 13.40 -0.74 8.52
C THR A 125 12.49 0.07 9.45
N ARG A 126 11.87 -0.60 10.43
CA ARG A 126 11.07 0.06 11.48
C ARG A 126 11.90 1.11 12.22
N ASP A 127 13.14 0.78 12.59
CA ASP A 127 13.99 1.70 13.35
C ASP A 127 14.43 2.90 12.51
N LEU A 128 14.69 2.73 11.20
CA LEU A 128 14.94 3.83 10.27
C LEU A 128 13.72 4.76 10.16
N LEU A 129 12.53 4.20 9.95
CA LEU A 129 11.28 4.96 9.88
C LEU A 129 10.98 5.69 11.19
N ARG A 130 11.20 5.05 12.35
CA ARG A 130 11.05 5.70 13.67
C ARG A 130 12.03 6.85 13.87
N LYS A 131 13.28 6.72 13.41
CA LYS A 131 14.26 7.82 13.45
C LYS A 131 13.82 9.00 12.59
N ALA A 132 13.17 8.72 11.45
CA ALA A 132 12.53 9.72 10.61
C ALA A 132 11.20 10.25 11.19
N LYS A 133 10.79 9.80 12.40
CA LYS A 133 9.52 10.13 13.06
C LYS A 133 8.28 9.76 12.26
N ALA A 134 8.39 8.77 11.38
CA ALA A 134 7.27 8.25 10.61
C ALA A 134 6.20 7.64 11.53
N ASN A 135 4.94 7.95 11.26
CA ASN A 135 3.80 7.31 11.91
C ASN A 135 3.49 5.98 11.19
N ILE A 136 3.95 4.86 11.74
CA ILE A 136 3.75 3.54 11.14
C ILE A 136 2.38 3.00 11.58
N LEU A 137 1.42 2.91 10.66
CA LEU A 137 0.07 2.39 10.94
C LEU A 137 0.07 0.89 11.22
N GLY A 138 0.95 0.16 10.54
CA GLY A 138 1.00 -1.30 10.65
C GLY A 138 1.90 -1.93 9.60
N VAL A 139 1.83 -3.27 9.55
CA VAL A 139 2.62 -4.10 8.65
C VAL A 139 1.69 -4.99 7.84
N VAL A 140 1.91 -5.02 6.52
CA VAL A 140 1.29 -5.97 5.59
C VAL A 140 2.29 -7.06 5.28
N VAL A 141 2.00 -8.29 5.68
CA VAL A 141 2.79 -9.45 5.29
C VAL A 141 2.26 -9.98 3.96
N ASN A 142 3.07 -9.88 2.91
CA ASN A 142 2.71 -10.29 1.56
C ASN A 142 3.47 -11.58 1.16
N ARG A 143 2.98 -12.29 0.14
CA ARG A 143 3.57 -13.53 -0.40
C ARG A 143 3.71 -14.65 0.66
N MET A 144 2.79 -14.69 1.60
CA MET A 144 2.67 -15.79 2.55
C MET A 144 2.12 -17.01 1.81
N GLN A 145 2.78 -18.15 1.96
CA GLN A 145 2.31 -19.42 1.42
C GLN A 145 1.20 -19.96 2.32
N PRO A 146 0.01 -20.32 1.80
CA PRO A 146 -1.13 -20.76 2.60
C PRO A 146 -0.80 -21.84 3.65
N GLU A 147 0.16 -22.70 3.33
CA GLU A 147 0.62 -23.81 4.17
C GLU A 147 1.41 -23.34 5.41
N ALA A 148 1.93 -22.11 5.40
CA ALA A 148 2.74 -21.54 6.47
C ALA A 148 1.92 -20.80 7.55
N VAL A 149 0.59 -20.78 7.42
CA VAL A 149 -0.30 -20.11 8.36
C VAL A 149 -1.33 -21.09 8.89
N ASP A 150 -1.07 -21.57 10.11
CA ASP A 150 -1.92 -22.50 10.86
C ASP A 150 -3.39 -22.03 10.93
N SER A 151 -3.62 -20.71 10.92
CA SER A 151 -4.98 -20.15 10.91
C SER A 151 -5.71 -20.32 9.59
N CYS A 152 -5.03 -20.45 8.45
CA CYS A 152 -5.65 -20.76 7.16
C CYS A 152 -6.07 -22.24 7.10
N TYR A 153 -5.24 -23.12 7.65
CA TYR A 153 -5.57 -24.54 7.86
C TYR A 153 -6.77 -24.70 8.82
N TYR A 154 -6.83 -23.90 9.90
CA TYR A 154 -7.94 -23.94 10.84
C TYR A 154 -9.24 -23.37 10.24
N TYR A 155 -9.17 -22.28 9.47
CA TYR A 155 -10.33 -21.68 8.80
C TYR A 155 -10.89 -22.57 7.69
N SER A 156 -10.03 -23.22 6.91
CA SER A 156 -10.45 -24.16 5.85
C SER A 156 -11.14 -25.38 6.45
N HIS A 157 -10.62 -25.94 7.55
CA HIS A 157 -11.27 -27.05 8.25
C HIS A 157 -12.59 -26.66 8.93
N TYR A 158 -12.69 -25.44 9.47
CA TYR A 158 -13.93 -24.95 10.12
C TYR A 158 -15.08 -24.75 9.12
N TYR A 159 -14.80 -24.21 7.92
CA TYR A 159 -15.82 -24.05 6.88
C TYR A 159 -16.03 -25.31 6.04
N ALA A 160 -15.06 -26.22 5.95
CA ALA A 160 -15.25 -27.53 5.31
C ALA A 160 -16.28 -28.40 6.04
N GLN A 161 -16.44 -28.25 7.36
CA GLN A 161 -17.46 -28.95 8.13
C GLN A 161 -18.87 -28.31 8.04
N ALA A 162 -18.97 -27.08 7.52
CA ALA A 162 -20.22 -26.31 7.50
C ALA A 162 -20.92 -26.27 6.13
N LEU A 163 -20.35 -26.91 5.10
CA LEU A 163 -20.96 -26.97 3.76
C LEU A 163 -21.81 -28.25 3.59
N PRO A 164 -23.07 -28.15 3.16
CA PRO A 164 -23.84 -29.29 2.68
C PRO A 164 -23.07 -30.01 1.57
N SER A 165 -23.12 -31.33 1.56
CA SER A 165 -22.33 -32.27 0.73
C SER A 165 -22.55 -32.18 -0.79
N GLU A 166 -23.21 -31.14 -1.29
CA GLU A 166 -23.53 -30.96 -2.71
C GLU A 166 -23.12 -29.57 -3.18
N MET A 167 -21.82 -29.38 -3.46
CA MET A 167 -21.40 -28.41 -4.46
C MET A 167 -20.39 -29.05 -5.43
N PRO A 168 -20.43 -28.73 -6.74
CA PRO A 168 -19.50 -29.31 -7.70
C PRO A 168 -18.07 -28.81 -7.47
N ALA A 169 -17.10 -29.70 -7.60
CA ALA A 169 -15.66 -29.50 -7.39
C ALA A 169 -14.98 -28.42 -8.27
N ALA A 170 -15.74 -27.65 -9.06
CA ALA A 170 -15.22 -26.62 -9.96
C ALA A 170 -15.10 -25.21 -9.34
N ALA A 171 -15.60 -25.00 -8.12
CA ALA A 171 -15.61 -23.67 -7.49
C ALA A 171 -14.34 -23.31 -6.68
N LEU A 172 -13.48 -24.29 -6.40
CA LEU A 172 -12.21 -24.12 -5.70
C LEU A 172 -11.16 -24.83 -6.53
N GLY A 173 -10.47 -24.10 -7.40
CA GLY A 173 -9.44 -24.65 -8.29
C GLY A 173 -8.19 -25.11 -7.52
N VAL A 174 -8.31 -26.19 -6.76
CA VAL A 174 -7.22 -26.82 -6.02
C VAL A 174 -7.18 -28.29 -6.42
N GLY A 175 -6.13 -28.65 -7.16
CA GLY A 175 -5.88 -30.02 -7.61
C GLY A 175 -5.68 -30.97 -6.43
N ALA A 176 -6.12 -32.20 -6.62
CA ALA A 176 -6.10 -33.26 -5.63
C ALA A 176 -4.68 -33.77 -5.30
N GLU A 177 -4.60 -34.48 -4.16
CA GLU A 177 -3.50 -35.32 -3.64
C GLU A 177 -2.57 -34.60 -2.63
N SER A 178 -2.30 -35.08 -1.41
CA SER A 178 -2.57 -36.32 -0.66
C SER A 178 -2.38 -36.04 0.86
N GLU A 179 -3.20 -36.59 1.75
CA GLU A 179 -3.13 -36.38 3.21
C GLU A 179 -1.91 -37.04 3.88
N PRO A 180 -1.41 -36.45 4.99
CA PRO A 180 -0.90 -37.25 6.10
C PRO A 180 -1.57 -36.93 7.46
N GLU A 181 -2.10 -38.00 8.05
CA GLU A 181 -2.28 -38.39 9.46
C GLU A 181 -2.36 -37.32 10.59
N ALA A 182 -3.50 -37.32 11.30
CA ALA A 182 -3.85 -36.40 12.37
C ALA A 182 -3.20 -36.73 13.74
N ASP A 183 -2.62 -35.72 14.39
CA ASP A 183 -2.26 -35.74 15.80
C ASP A 183 -3.26 -34.86 16.62
N LYS A 184 -3.77 -35.37 17.74
CA LYS A 184 -4.86 -34.75 18.52
C LYS A 184 -4.33 -33.71 19.52
N PRO A 185 -4.83 -32.45 19.55
CA PRO A 185 -4.50 -31.55 20.64
C PRO A 185 -5.57 -31.56 21.75
N THR A 186 -5.11 -31.75 22.98
CA THR A 186 -5.83 -31.50 24.24
C THR A 186 -5.63 -30.06 24.70
N GLY A 187 -6.71 -29.36 25.10
CA GLY A 187 -6.64 -28.31 26.13
C GLY A 187 -7.14 -26.89 25.80
N SER A 188 -8.33 -26.59 26.33
CA SER A 188 -8.87 -25.30 26.84
C SER A 188 -8.82 -24.02 25.98
N GLU A 189 -9.99 -23.59 25.51
CA GLU A 189 -10.28 -22.25 24.96
C GLU A 189 -10.41 -21.16 26.05
N PRO A 190 -9.93 -19.92 25.82
CA PRO A 190 -10.36 -18.73 26.55
C PRO A 190 -11.30 -17.81 25.74
N LYS A 191 -12.40 -17.37 26.38
CA LYS A 191 -13.43 -16.46 25.83
C LYS A 191 -12.93 -15.00 25.63
N PRO A 192 -13.35 -14.29 24.57
CA PRO A 192 -13.02 -12.88 24.33
C PRO A 192 -13.94 -11.88 25.08
N LYS A 193 -13.39 -10.71 25.45
CA LYS A 193 -14.08 -9.55 26.05
C LYS A 193 -14.35 -8.46 24.99
N ALA A 194 -15.48 -7.76 25.13
CA ALA A 194 -15.97 -6.71 24.22
C ALA A 194 -15.31 -5.33 24.42
N ILE A 195 -15.25 -4.53 23.35
CA ILE A 195 -14.75 -3.13 23.31
C ILE A 195 -15.87 -2.22 22.77
N PRO A 196 -16.12 -1.02 23.34
CA PRO A 196 -17.12 -0.08 22.83
C PRO A 196 -16.56 0.93 21.78
N ALA A 197 -17.45 1.48 20.96
CA ALA A 197 -17.21 2.30 19.76
C ALA A 197 -16.96 3.81 20.04
N PRO A 198 -16.36 4.57 19.08
CA PRO A 198 -16.18 6.02 19.19
C PRO A 198 -17.25 6.84 18.43
N GLU A 199 -17.52 8.05 18.93
CA GLU A 199 -18.41 9.05 18.34
C GLU A 199 -17.66 10.02 17.40
N THR A 200 -18.39 10.50 16.40
CA THR A 200 -17.98 11.35 15.28
C THR A 200 -18.27 12.83 15.53
N GLU A 201 -17.42 13.73 15.03
CA GLU A 201 -17.88 15.10 14.70
C GLU A 201 -17.06 15.70 13.53
N THR A 202 -17.77 16.50 12.73
CA THR A 202 -17.51 16.89 11.35
C THR A 202 -16.94 18.31 11.19
N THR A 203 -16.36 18.55 10.01
CA THR A 203 -15.66 19.72 9.44
C THR A 203 -16.56 20.96 9.22
N PRO A 204 -16.04 22.09 8.69
CA PRO A 204 -16.05 22.28 7.23
C PRO A 204 -14.84 23.05 6.61
N GLU A 205 -14.89 23.10 5.29
CA GLU A 205 -13.87 23.22 4.24
C GLU A 205 -14.09 24.50 3.39
N SER A 206 -13.07 24.93 2.63
CA SER A 206 -13.14 25.96 1.58
C SER A 206 -12.38 25.48 0.33
N ALA A 207 -12.96 25.67 -0.86
CA ALA A 207 -12.68 24.90 -2.09
C ALA A 207 -11.70 25.53 -3.11
N GLU A 208 -10.90 24.68 -3.77
CA GLU A 208 -10.25 24.88 -5.10
C GLU A 208 -10.34 23.58 -5.96
N GLU A 209 -10.03 23.69 -7.26
CA GLU A 209 -10.55 22.93 -8.42
C GLU A 209 -10.30 21.40 -8.50
N ASN A 210 -11.38 20.61 -8.47
CA ASN A 210 -11.39 19.14 -8.41
C ASN A 210 -10.88 18.42 -9.70
N PRO A 211 -9.85 17.56 -9.63
CA PRO A 211 -9.33 16.79 -10.77
C PRO A 211 -10.16 15.54 -11.12
N PHE A 212 -11.24 15.28 -10.39
CA PHE A 212 -12.18 14.19 -10.64
C PHE A 212 -13.44 14.74 -11.32
N PRO A 213 -13.86 14.22 -12.49
CA PRO A 213 -15.14 14.61 -13.10
C PRO A 213 -16.33 14.16 -12.24
N GLU A 214 -17.43 14.94 -12.27
CA GLU A 214 -18.72 14.63 -11.62
C GLU A 214 -19.37 13.35 -12.15
#